data_AF-X1C2T9-F1
#
_entry.id   AF-X1C2T9-F1
#
_cell.length_a   1.000
_cell.length_b   1.000
_cell.length_c   1.000
_cell.angle_alpha   90.00
_cell.angle_beta   90.00
_cell.angle_gamma   90.00
#
_symmetry.space_group_name_H-M   'P 1'
#
loop_
_entity.id
_entity.type
_entity.pdbx_description
1 polymer ?
#
loop_
_entity_poly.entity_id
_entity_poly.type
_entity_poly.pdbx_seq_one_letter_code
_entity_poly.pdbx_strand_id
1 'polypeptide(L)'
;RISTAPSRIADTAATINSLLELHGKFPGQSMYELREGESRQRRHYYYQYKRSDWNESVYLNPIQEFTIKKSAFQASDWQLGDLFIAGNKVLKR
;
A
#
# COMPACT_ATOMS: atom_id res chain seq x y z
N ARG A 1 -13.29 -0.86 22.47
CA ARG A 1 -12.30 -1.88 22.03
C ARG A 1 -11.60 -1.33 20.80
N ILE A 2 -10.27 -1.43 20.70
CA ILE A 2 -9.50 -1.06 19.50
C ILE A 2 -9.26 -2.35 18.71
N SER A 3 -9.58 -2.36 17.42
CA SER A 3 -9.29 -3.52 16.56
C SER A 3 -7.86 -3.46 16.04
N THR A 4 -7.20 -4.61 15.99
CA THR A 4 -5.86 -4.79 15.39
C THR A 4 -5.93 -5.42 14.00
N ALA A 5 -7.14 -5.54 13.42
CA ALA A 5 -7.34 -6.06 12.08
C ALA A 5 -6.62 -5.17 11.05
N PRO A 6 -5.99 -5.76 10.02
CA PRO A 6 -4.99 -5.06 9.22
C PRO A 6 -5.64 -4.31 8.03
N SER A 7 -6.49 -3.33 8.34
CA SER A 7 -7.30 -2.54 7.39
C SER A 7 -6.52 -1.52 6.55
N ARG A 8 -7.13 -1.03 5.47
CA ARG A 8 -6.61 -0.02 4.54
C ARG A 8 -7.71 0.92 4.08
N ILE A 9 -7.35 2.10 3.56
CA ILE A 9 -8.34 3.04 3.01
C ILE A 9 -9.16 2.46 1.84
N ALA A 10 -8.58 1.55 1.06
CA ALA A 10 -9.28 0.85 -0.02
C ALA A 10 -10.40 -0.08 0.47
N ASP A 11 -10.36 -0.50 1.75
CA ASP A 11 -11.39 -1.35 2.37
C ASP A 11 -12.68 -0.55 2.64
N THR A 12 -12.61 0.79 2.72
CA THR A 12 -13.79 1.65 2.95
C THR A 12 -14.83 1.49 1.83
N ALA A 13 -14.39 1.53 0.57
CA ALA A 13 -15.30 1.37 -0.57
C ALA A 13 -15.93 -0.02 -0.61
N ALA A 14 -15.13 -1.07 -0.35
CA ALA A 14 -15.62 -2.45 -0.25
C ALA A 14 -16.63 -2.63 0.89
N THR A 15 -16.40 -1.95 2.02
CA THR A 15 -17.30 -1.98 3.18
C THR A 15 -18.64 -1.32 2.87
N ILE A 16 -18.63 -0.13 2.26
CA ILE A 16 -19.87 0.57 1.86
C ILE A 16 -20.64 -0.27 0.84
N ASN A 17 -19.94 -0.82 -0.16
CA ASN A 17 -20.54 -1.68 -1.18
C ASN A 17 -21.17 -2.95 -0.61
N SER A 18 -20.50 -3.58 0.36
CA SER A 18 -21.01 -4.76 1.08
C SER A 18 -22.23 -4.41 1.94
N LEU A 19 -22.19 -3.29 2.66
CA LEU A 19 -23.27 -2.86 3.55
C LEU A 19 -24.54 -2.45 2.80
N LEU A 20 -24.38 -1.86 1.62
CA LEU A 20 -25.49 -1.36 0.80
C LEU A 20 -25.88 -2.30 -0.35
N GLU A 21 -25.28 -3.50 -0.41
CA GLU A 21 -25.54 -4.51 -1.44
C GLU A 21 -25.39 -3.98 -2.89
N LEU A 22 -24.43 -3.08 -3.11
CA LEU A 22 -24.29 -2.35 -4.39
C LEU A 22 -23.63 -3.18 -5.52
N HIS A 23 -23.33 -4.46 -5.28
CA HIS A 23 -22.76 -5.44 -6.22
C HIS A 23 -21.51 -4.99 -7.03
N GLY A 24 -20.85 -3.90 -6.62
CA GLY A 24 -19.61 -3.41 -7.22
C GLY A 24 -18.38 -4.24 -6.80
N LYS A 25 -17.31 -4.13 -7.58
CA LYS A 25 -16.00 -4.74 -7.27
C LYS A 25 -15.00 -3.65 -6.91
N PHE A 26 -14.36 -3.78 -5.75
CA PHE A 26 -13.36 -2.84 -5.25
C PHE A 26 -12.07 -3.58 -4.85
N PRO A 27 -10.89 -2.95 -4.95
CA PRO A 27 -9.59 -3.57 -4.64
C PRO A 27 -9.32 -3.74 -3.12
N GLY A 28 -10.36 -3.73 -2.29
CA GLY A 28 -10.32 -3.89 -0.84
C GLY A 28 -11.20 -5.04 -0.36
N GLN A 29 -11.30 -5.20 0.96
CA GLN A 29 -12.19 -6.16 1.61
C GLN A 29 -13.09 -5.42 2.59
N SER A 30 -14.31 -5.92 2.84
CA SER A 30 -15.20 -5.34 3.83
C SER A 30 -14.57 -5.41 5.23
N MET A 31 -14.64 -4.33 6.00
CA MET A 31 -14.10 -4.29 7.37
C MET A 31 -14.79 -5.29 8.30
N TYR A 32 -16.01 -5.73 7.97
CA TYR A 32 -16.73 -6.78 8.71
C TYR A 32 -16.18 -8.18 8.48
N GLU A 33 -15.40 -8.38 7.40
CA GLU A 33 -14.80 -9.66 7.05
C GLU A 33 -13.34 -9.77 7.49
N LEU A 34 -12.70 -8.64 7.80
CA LEU A 34 -11.32 -8.60 8.27
C LEU A 34 -11.21 -9.22 9.67
N ARG A 35 -10.25 -10.13 9.84
CA ARG A 35 -10.00 -10.78 11.14
C ARG A 35 -8.76 -10.23 11.82
N GLU A 36 -8.81 -10.14 13.15
CA GLU A 36 -7.62 -9.89 13.97
C GLU A 36 -6.63 -11.06 13.75
N GLY A 37 -5.36 -10.74 13.52
CA GLY A 37 -4.32 -11.75 13.23
C GLY A 37 -4.29 -12.28 11.79
N GLU A 38 -5.20 -11.86 10.92
CA GLU A 38 -5.14 -12.21 9.50
C GLU A 38 -3.84 -11.69 8.86
N SER A 39 -3.17 -12.55 8.10
CA SER A 39 -1.98 -12.15 7.35
C SER A 39 -2.40 -11.57 6.01
N ARG A 40 -2.15 -10.27 5.81
CA ARG A 40 -2.44 -9.59 4.53
C ARG A 40 -1.22 -8.77 4.10
N GLN A 41 -0.69 -9.10 2.93
CA GLN A 41 0.43 -8.37 2.35
C GLN A 41 -0.06 -7.08 1.68
N ARG A 42 0.43 -5.92 2.13
CA ARG A 42 0.20 -4.60 1.49
C ARG A 42 1.49 -4.15 0.85
N ARG A 43 1.37 -3.46 -0.28
CA ARG A 43 2.48 -2.76 -0.91
C ARG A 43 2.28 -1.27 -0.73
N HIS A 44 3.34 -0.57 -0.34
CA HIS A 44 3.41 0.88 -0.31
C HIS A 44 4.54 1.32 -1.23
N TYR A 45 4.24 2.26 -2.12
CA TYR A 45 5.22 2.82 -3.05
C TYR A 45 5.55 4.22 -2.58
N TYR A 46 6.81 4.42 -2.19
CA TYR A 46 7.30 5.70 -1.74
C TYR A 46 8.13 6.36 -2.83
N TYR A 47 7.80 7.62 -3.13
CA TYR A 47 8.59 8.48 -4.00
C TYR A 47 8.88 9.77 -3.23
N GLN A 48 10.17 10.06 -3.06
CA GLN A 48 10.58 11.34 -2.47
C GLN A 48 10.73 12.38 -3.57
N TYR A 49 9.71 13.22 -3.71
CA TYR A 49 9.77 14.35 -4.63
C TYR A 49 10.76 15.40 -4.12
N LYS A 50 11.65 15.84 -5.01
CA LYS A 50 12.45 17.05 -4.83
C LYS A 50 12.08 18.06 -5.91
N ARG A 51 12.07 19.35 -5.58
CA ARG A 51 11.75 20.40 -6.56
C ARG A 51 12.69 20.37 -7.78
N SER A 52 13.95 19.97 -7.59
CA SER A 52 14.92 19.75 -8.67
C SER A 52 14.47 18.69 -9.68
N ASP A 53 13.66 17.71 -9.26
CA ASP A 53 13.13 16.65 -10.14
C ASP A 53 12.23 17.21 -11.25
N TRP A 54 11.67 18.41 -11.06
CA TRP A 54 10.76 19.04 -12.02
C TRP A 54 11.48 19.79 -13.15
N ASN A 55 12.59 20.47 -12.83
CA ASN A 55 13.22 21.42 -13.77
C ASN A 55 14.66 21.05 -14.16
N GLU A 56 15.37 20.32 -13.31
CA GLU A 56 16.85 20.21 -13.40
C GLU A 56 17.31 18.76 -13.58
N SER A 57 16.46 17.79 -13.29
CA SER A 57 16.84 16.38 -13.29
C SER A 57 16.54 15.73 -14.64
N VAL A 58 17.56 15.12 -15.24
CA VAL A 58 17.43 14.31 -16.46
C VAL A 58 16.63 13.02 -16.18
N TYR A 59 16.63 12.56 -14.93
CA TYR A 59 15.92 11.38 -14.47
C TYR A 59 15.20 11.63 -13.15
N LEU A 60 14.06 10.96 -12.97
CA LEU A 60 13.34 10.93 -11.69
C LEU A 60 14.08 10.07 -10.67
N ASN A 61 13.88 10.38 -9.39
CA ASN A 61 14.36 9.52 -8.31
C ASN A 61 13.70 8.13 -8.39
N PRO A 62 14.34 7.08 -7.86
CA PRO A 62 13.72 5.78 -7.78
C PRO A 62 12.44 5.78 -6.92
N ILE A 63 11.46 4.95 -7.29
CA ILE A 63 10.32 4.62 -6.42
C ILE A 63 10.70 3.37 -5.62
N GLN A 64 10.64 3.47 -4.29
CA GLN A 64 10.91 2.36 -3.39
C GLN A 64 9.60 1.65 -3.03
N GLU A 65 9.50 0.35 -3.30
CA GLU A 65 8.42 -0.48 -2.78
C GLU A 65 8.74 -0.93 -1.36
N PHE A 66 7.71 -0.96 -0.52
CA PHE A 66 7.71 -1.59 0.78
C PHE A 66 6.58 -2.60 0.88
N THR A 67 6.89 -3.79 1.37
CA THR A 67 5.91 -4.80 1.75
C THR A 67 5.61 -4.69 3.25
N ILE A 68 4.32 -4.63 3.60
CA ILE A 68 3.82 -4.57 4.97
C ILE A 68 2.99 -5.83 5.22
N LYS A 69 3.36 -6.64 6.21
CA LYS A 69 2.65 -7.90 6.51
C LYS A 69 1.66 -7.76 7.67
N LYS A 70 2.01 -6.97 8.70
CA LYS A 70 1.24 -6.78 9.93
C LYS A 70 0.90 -5.30 10.15
N SER A 71 1.42 -4.63 11.17
CA SER A 71 1.05 -3.25 11.46
C SER A 71 1.74 -2.28 10.50
N ALA A 72 1.00 -1.31 9.97
CA ALA A 72 1.63 -0.19 9.25
C ALA A 72 2.33 0.80 10.20
N PHE A 73 2.02 0.74 11.50
CA PHE A 73 2.58 1.64 12.52
C PHE A 73 3.86 1.11 13.16
N GLN A 74 4.19 -0.17 13.01
CA GLN A 74 5.42 -0.75 13.54
C GLN A 74 6.46 -0.84 12.43
N ALA A 75 7.56 -0.11 12.54
CA ALA A 75 8.61 -0.08 11.52
C ALA A 75 9.20 -1.48 11.24
N SER A 76 9.24 -2.36 12.24
CA SER A 76 9.70 -3.76 12.10
C SER A 76 8.85 -4.61 11.16
N ASP A 77 7.60 -4.21 10.90
CA ASP A 77 6.69 -4.93 10.01
C ASP A 77 6.82 -4.48 8.54
N TRP A 78 7.66 -3.47 8.27
CA TRP A 78 7.99 -3.00 6.93
C TRP A 78 9.22 -3.72 6.39
N GLN A 79 9.09 -4.26 5.20
CA GLN A 79 10.16 -4.93 4.48
C GLN A 79 10.42 -4.18 3.18
N LEU A 80 11.69 -3.86 2.91
CA LEU A 80 12.09 -3.30 1.62
C LEU A 80 11.77 -4.30 0.50
N GLY A 81 11.04 -3.83 -0.51
CA GLY A 81 10.74 -4.57 -1.72
C GLY A 81 11.58 -4.08 -2.90
N ASP A 82 10.97 -4.15 -4.08
CA ASP A 82 11.59 -3.75 -5.34
C ASP A 82 11.90 -2.25 -5.42
N LEU A 83 12.89 -1.90 -6.24
CA LEU A 83 13.22 -0.53 -6.58
C LEU A 83 12.93 -0.26 -8.06
N PHE A 84 12.10 0.73 -8.35
CA PHE A 84 11.72 1.11 -9.71
C PHE A 84 12.53 2.32 -10.14
N ILE A 85 13.29 2.18 -11.22
CA ILE A 85 14.19 3.23 -11.73
C ILE A 85 13.77 3.66 -13.14
N ALA A 86 14.39 4.74 -13.64
CA ALA A 86 14.12 5.27 -14.97
C ALA A 86 14.26 4.21 -16.08
N GLY A 87 13.45 4.38 -17.14
CA GLY A 87 13.40 3.45 -18.27
C GLY A 87 12.61 2.16 -17.98
N ASN A 88 11.63 2.21 -17.08
CA ASN A 88 10.78 1.07 -16.67
C ASN A 88 11.57 -0.14 -16.17
N LYS A 89 12.74 0.09 -15.58
CA LYS A 89 13.57 -0.97 -15.02
C LYS A 89 13.22 -1.20 -13.55
N VAL A 90 13.19 -2.46 -13.16
CA VAL A 90 12.92 -2.89 -11.78
C VAL A 90 14.14 -3.65 -11.26
N LEU A 91 14.72 -3.15 -10.18
CA LEU A 91 15.76 -3.86 -9.44
C LEU A 91 15.06 -4.68 -8.35
N LYS A 92 15.04 -6.00 -8.57
CA LYS A 92 14.49 -6.99 -7.64
C LYS A 92 15.45 -7.17 -6.45
N ARG A 93 14.87 -7.40 -5.27
CA ARG A 93 15.63 -7.71 -4.05
C ARG A 93 15.44 -9.15 -3.61
#